data_AF-A0A815J651-F1
#
_entry.id   AF-A0A815J651-F1
#
_cell.length_a   1.000
_cell.length_b   1.000
_cell.length_c   1.000
_cell.angle_alpha   90.00
_cell.angle_beta   90.00
_cell.angle_gamma   90.00
#
_symmetry.space_group_name_H-M   'P 1'
#
loop_
_entity.id
_entity.type
_entity.pdbx_description
1 polymer ?
#
loop_
_entity_poly.entity_id
_entity_poly.type
_entity_poly.pdbx_seq_one_letter_code
_entity_poly.pdbx_strand_id
1 'polypeptide(L)'
;DDDIKQALHDSGLNFQSIERLKEQNKPAKTVKITLTHKNNRDTLIKTGLKVGYCSLSAEAAKPKTQDICRKCGGNHTTNNRTANEAKCLNCSNQHEANSASCPKYIEQQQKIRKIIGDYTSEIKVPSPMTTTNFPSLTKIYHSAHQYHQADEHLEMMETMMEKMAITIVSAMTNAIQQSTTTLIGVFAQQNVLTNTRFISHIIINKFLTIDGAE
;
A
#
# COMPACT_ATOMS: atom_id res chain seq x y z
N ASP A 1 5.00 -9.99 32.99
CA ASP A 1 4.05 -9.04 32.38
C ASP A 1 4.10 -7.69 33.06
N ASP A 2 4.35 -7.66 34.38
CA ASP A 2 4.43 -6.40 35.12
C ASP A 2 5.57 -5.50 34.66
N ASP A 3 6.74 -6.04 34.27
CA ASP A 3 7.82 -5.24 33.68
C ASP A 3 7.41 -4.52 32.38
N ILE A 4 6.59 -5.18 31.54
CA ILE A 4 6.07 -4.59 30.30
C ILE A 4 5.06 -3.49 30.62
N LYS A 5 4.17 -3.73 31.61
CA LYS A 5 3.21 -2.71 32.07
C LYS A 5 3.92 -1.48 32.63
N GLN A 6 4.94 -1.69 33.45
CA GLN A 6 5.74 -0.62 34.03
C GLN A 6 6.45 0.17 32.93
N ALA A 7 7.12 -0.51 31.99
CA ALA A 7 7.78 0.16 30.86
C ALA A 7 6.81 0.97 29.99
N LEU A 8 5.60 0.48 29.74
CA LEU A 8 4.56 1.22 29.02
C LEU A 8 4.13 2.47 29.80
N HIS A 9 3.93 2.35 31.11
CA HIS A 9 3.59 3.47 31.98
C HIS A 9 4.70 4.53 32.01
N ASP A 10 5.96 4.12 32.19
CA ASP A 10 7.13 5.01 32.21
C ASP A 10 7.34 5.73 30.87
N SER A 11 6.91 5.10 29.77
CA SER A 11 6.93 5.69 28.42
C SER A 11 5.72 6.61 28.15
N GLY A 12 4.82 6.80 29.12
CA GLY A 12 3.60 7.59 28.96
C GLY A 12 2.55 6.95 28.02
N LEU A 13 2.62 5.63 27.80
CA LEU A 13 1.74 4.90 26.89
C LEU A 13 0.57 4.27 27.65
N ASN A 14 -0.59 4.91 27.59
CA ASN A 14 -1.83 4.34 28.10
C ASN A 14 -2.23 3.10 27.29
N PHE A 15 -2.45 1.99 28.01
CA PHE A 15 -2.87 0.71 27.44
C PHE A 15 -4.13 0.16 28.12
N GLN A 16 -4.91 -0.63 27.38
CA GLN A 16 -6.13 -1.28 27.85
C GLN A 16 -5.87 -2.73 28.29
N SER A 17 -5.10 -3.49 27.50
CA SER A 17 -4.81 -4.89 27.80
C SER A 17 -3.49 -5.36 27.21
N ILE A 18 -2.93 -6.39 27.83
CA ILE A 18 -1.72 -7.08 27.39
C ILE A 18 -2.05 -8.58 27.38
N GLU A 19 -1.86 -9.23 26.24
CA GLU A 19 -2.19 -10.64 26.02
C GLU A 19 -0.98 -11.35 25.39
N ARG A 20 -0.47 -12.42 26.01
CA ARG A 20 0.58 -13.27 25.40
C ARG A 20 -0.05 -14.16 24.33
N LEU A 21 0.45 -14.06 23.10
CA LEU A 21 -0.03 -14.91 22.01
C LEU A 21 0.54 -16.31 22.17
N LYS A 22 -0.34 -17.30 22.36
CA LYS A 22 0.07 -18.71 22.44
C LYS A 22 0.51 -19.18 21.05
N GLU A 23 1.77 -19.56 20.91
CA GLU A 23 2.23 -20.38 19.80
C GLU A 23 2.11 -21.86 20.18
N GLN A 24 1.62 -22.69 19.25
CA GLN A 24 1.51 -24.13 19.50
C GLN A 24 2.89 -24.70 19.87
N ASN A 25 3.00 -25.22 21.10
CA ASN A 25 4.17 -25.90 21.65
C ASN A 25 5.48 -25.08 21.79
N LYS A 26 5.40 -23.74 21.80
CA LYS A 26 6.56 -22.88 22.05
C LYS A 26 6.24 -21.79 23.09
N PRO A 27 7.22 -21.37 23.91
CA PRO A 27 7.03 -20.23 24.79
C PRO A 27 6.66 -19.00 23.95
N ALA A 28 5.56 -18.34 24.32
CA ALA A 28 5.05 -17.15 23.64
C ALA A 28 6.11 -16.04 23.61
N LYS A 29 6.70 -15.82 22.43
CA LYS A 29 7.67 -14.73 22.21
C LYS A 29 6.99 -13.40 21.88
N THR A 30 5.71 -13.44 21.51
CA THR A 30 4.95 -12.27 21.05
C THR A 30 3.87 -11.90 22.05
N VAL A 31 3.76 -10.60 22.31
CA VAL A 31 2.75 -10.01 23.18
C VAL A 31 1.89 -9.09 22.35
N LYS A 32 0.58 -9.22 22.47
CA LYS A 32 -0.41 -8.32 21.89
C LYS A 32 -0.74 -7.25 22.92
N ILE A 33 -0.50 -5.99 22.56
CA ILE A 33 -0.79 -4.83 23.41
C ILE A 33 -1.95 -4.07 22.77
N THR A 34 -3.04 -3.88 23.52
CA THR A 34 -4.16 -3.05 23.11
C THR A 34 -3.99 -1.68 23.74
N LEU A 35 -3.83 -0.64 22.91
CA LEU A 35 -3.60 0.73 23.37
C LEU A 35 -4.88 1.55 23.33
N THR A 36 -5.04 2.48 24.27
CA THR A 36 -6.26 3.30 24.41
C THR A 36 -6.39 4.33 23.28
N HIS A 37 -5.27 4.81 22.73
CA HIS A 37 -5.25 5.85 21.70
C HIS A 37 -4.40 5.44 20.50
N LYS A 38 -4.85 5.86 19.31
CA LYS A 38 -4.12 5.64 18.04
C LYS A 38 -2.72 6.28 18.06
N ASN A 39 -2.59 7.46 18.67
CA ASN A 39 -1.29 8.16 18.76
C ASN A 39 -0.27 7.34 19.57
N ASN A 40 -0.69 6.69 20.66
CA ASN A 40 0.18 5.83 21.46
C ASN A 40 0.68 4.64 20.64
N ARG A 41 -0.18 4.08 19.78
CA ARG A 41 0.19 2.99 18.87
C ARG A 41 1.26 3.44 17.89
N ASP A 42 1.05 4.57 17.25
CA ASP A 42 1.97 5.08 16.23
C ASP A 42 3.32 5.45 16.88
N THR A 43 3.31 6.01 18.09
CA THR A 43 4.52 6.23 18.91
C THR A 43 5.23 4.92 19.22
N LEU A 44 4.52 3.92 19.77
CA LEU A 44 5.10 2.63 20.16
C LEU A 44 5.72 1.89 18.97
N ILE A 45 5.07 1.91 17.80
CA ILE A 45 5.63 1.33 16.57
C ILE A 45 6.90 2.05 16.15
N LYS A 46 6.92 3.37 16.23
CA LYS A 46 8.06 4.19 15.81
C LYS A 46 9.27 4.04 16.74
N THR A 47 9.04 3.99 18.05
CA THR A 47 10.12 4.02 19.06
C THR A 47 10.50 2.64 19.58
N GLY A 48 9.62 1.64 19.43
CA GLY A 48 9.71 0.40 20.18
C GLY A 48 9.44 0.60 21.68
N LEU A 49 9.69 -0.45 22.46
CA LEU A 49 9.58 -0.45 23.93
C LEU A 49 10.87 -1.00 24.55
N LYS A 50 11.42 -0.31 25.54
CA LYS A 50 12.56 -0.81 26.32
C LYS A 50 12.07 -1.43 27.62
N VAL A 51 12.49 -2.66 27.90
CA VAL A 51 12.18 -3.38 29.14
C VAL A 51 13.48 -3.92 29.71
N GLY A 52 13.99 -3.28 30.77
CA GLY A 52 15.34 -3.54 31.27
C GLY A 52 16.40 -3.29 30.20
N TYR A 53 17.20 -4.32 29.87
CA TYR A 53 18.23 -4.26 28.81
C TYR A 53 17.73 -4.71 27.44
N CYS A 54 16.45 -5.08 27.31
CA CYS A 54 15.87 -5.56 26.07
C CYS A 54 15.15 -4.43 25.32
N SER A 55 15.39 -4.34 24.01
CA SER A 55 14.59 -3.50 23.11
C SER A 55 13.61 -4.37 22.35
N LEU A 56 12.32 -4.07 22.48
CA LEU A 56 11.23 -4.74 21.79
C LEU A 56 10.78 -3.88 20.61
N SER A 57 10.76 -4.44 19.40
CA SER A 57 10.09 -3.82 18.27
C SER A 57 8.59 -4.06 18.34
N ALA A 58 7.81 -3.08 17.89
CA ALA A 58 6.37 -3.19 17.79
C ALA A 58 5.94 -3.05 16.33
N GLU A 59 4.98 -3.86 15.93
CA GLU A 59 4.39 -3.82 14.60
C GLU A 59 2.88 -3.54 14.71
N ALA A 60 2.33 -2.84 13.73
CA ALA A 60 0.89 -2.70 13.63
C ALA A 60 0.26 -4.09 13.45
N ALA A 61 -0.77 -4.39 14.23
CA ALA A 61 -1.58 -5.58 13.98
C ALA A 61 -2.09 -5.52 12.54
N LYS A 62 -1.75 -6.54 11.75
CA LYS A 62 -2.30 -6.67 10.40
C LYS A 62 -3.83 -6.65 10.56
N PRO A 63 -4.54 -5.74 9.86
CA PRO A 63 -5.98 -5.82 9.86
C PRO A 63 -6.33 -7.25 9.48
N LYS A 64 -7.21 -7.91 10.25
CA LYS A 64 -7.83 -9.15 9.77
C LYS A 64 -8.33 -8.82 8.39
N THR A 65 -7.73 -9.41 7.36
CA THR A 65 -8.21 -9.28 5.99
C THR A 65 -9.69 -9.53 6.09
N GLN A 66 -10.50 -8.50 5.87
CA GLN A 66 -11.94 -8.65 5.89
C GLN A 66 -12.21 -9.76 4.88
N ASP A 67 -12.85 -10.84 5.33
CA ASP A 67 -13.21 -11.93 4.43
C ASP A 67 -14.06 -11.31 3.34
N ILE A 68 -13.47 -11.17 2.15
CA ILE A 68 -14.16 -10.62 0.99
C ILE A 68 -15.36 -11.53 0.78
N CYS A 69 -16.54 -10.94 0.74
CA CYS A 69 -17.74 -11.73 0.59
C CYS A 69 -17.71 -12.49 -0.73
N ARG A 70 -17.72 -13.83 -0.68
CA ARG A 70 -17.75 -14.63 -1.90
C ARG A 70 -18.99 -14.38 -2.77
N LYS A 71 -20.11 -13.92 -2.17
CA LYS A 71 -21.34 -13.63 -2.91
C LYS A 71 -21.28 -12.30 -3.66
N CYS A 72 -20.81 -11.23 -3.01
CA CYS A 72 -20.84 -9.89 -3.60
C CYS A 72 -19.47 -9.30 -3.98
N GLY A 73 -18.36 -9.93 -3.60
CA GLY A 73 -17.00 -9.42 -3.85
C GLY A 73 -16.62 -8.17 -3.06
N GLY A 74 -17.50 -7.68 -2.18
CA GLY A 74 -17.31 -6.48 -1.38
C GLY A 74 -16.87 -6.74 0.06
N ASN A 75 -16.32 -5.69 0.68
CA ASN A 75 -16.04 -5.64 2.11
C ASN A 75 -17.33 -5.30 2.87
N HIS A 76 -17.87 -6.25 3.63
CA HIS A 76 -19.00 -6.00 4.53
C HIS A 76 -18.70 -6.57 5.93
N THR A 77 -19.15 -5.89 6.99
CA THR A 77 -19.16 -6.45 8.33
C THR A 77 -20.08 -7.67 8.35
N THR A 78 -19.67 -8.72 9.05
CA THR A 78 -20.22 -10.09 9.01
C THR A 78 -21.74 -10.20 9.22
N ASN A 79 -22.39 -9.13 9.68
CA ASN A 79 -23.81 -9.07 10.02
C ASN A 79 -24.73 -8.63 8.87
N ASN A 80 -24.21 -8.15 7.73
CA ASN A 80 -25.02 -7.77 6.56
C ASN A 80 -25.10 -8.85 5.46
N ARG A 81 -24.93 -10.12 5.84
CA ARG A 81 -25.08 -11.27 4.92
C ARG A 81 -26.53 -11.56 4.49
N THR A 82 -27.52 -10.85 5.06
CA THR A 82 -28.95 -11.12 4.89
C THR A 82 -29.63 -10.26 3.82
N ALA A 83 -28.91 -9.42 3.08
CA ALA A 83 -29.47 -8.85 1.86
C ALA A 83 -29.65 -9.97 0.84
N ASN A 84 -30.86 -10.53 0.78
CA ASN A 84 -31.30 -11.56 -0.18
C ASN A 84 -31.23 -11.11 -1.66
N GLU A 85 -30.65 -9.94 -1.92
CA GLU A 85 -30.51 -9.32 -3.23
C GLU A 85 -29.05 -8.94 -3.48
N ALA A 86 -28.12 -9.88 -3.38
CA ALA A 86 -26.77 -9.65 -3.87
C ALA A 86 -26.82 -9.41 -5.39
N LYS A 87 -26.73 -8.14 -5.78
CA LYS A 87 -26.62 -7.72 -7.18
C LYS A 87 -25.17 -7.83 -7.63
N CYS A 88 -24.94 -8.32 -8.84
CA CYS A 88 -23.61 -8.40 -9.41
C CYS A 88 -23.00 -7.00 -9.53
N LEU A 89 -21.75 -6.82 -9.05
CA LEU A 89 -21.05 -5.53 -9.13
C LEU A 89 -20.84 -5.04 -10.57
N ASN A 90 -20.74 -5.96 -11.54
CA ASN A 90 -20.45 -5.62 -12.93
C ASN A 90 -21.69 -5.17 -13.71
N CYS A 91 -22.87 -5.72 -13.42
CA CYS A 91 -24.08 -5.48 -14.22
C CYS A 91 -25.33 -5.14 -13.41
N SER A 92 -25.25 -5.10 -12.08
CA SER A 92 -26.34 -4.84 -11.13
C SER A 92 -27.54 -5.83 -11.17
N ASN A 93 -27.44 -6.94 -11.89
CA ASN A 93 -28.47 -7.97 -11.95
C ASN A 93 -28.33 -9.02 -10.84
N GLN A 94 -29.40 -9.80 -10.59
CA GLN A 94 -29.41 -10.88 -9.59
C GLN A 94 -28.67 -12.12 -10.09
N HIS A 95 -27.36 -12.17 -9.85
CA HIS A 95 -26.53 -13.37 -9.97
C HIS A 95 -25.22 -13.16 -9.19
N GLU A 96 -24.44 -14.23 -8.99
CA GLU A 96 -23.14 -14.14 -8.32
C GLU A 96 -22.17 -13.25 -9.10
N ALA A 97 -21.31 -12.49 -8.39
CA ALA A 97 -20.38 -11.54 -9.01
C ALA A 97 -19.39 -12.19 -9.99
N ASN A 98 -19.10 -13.48 -9.80
CA ASN A 98 -18.23 -14.32 -10.63
C ASN A 98 -19.00 -15.20 -11.64
N SER A 99 -20.32 -15.00 -11.82
CA SER A 99 -21.11 -15.83 -12.73
C SER A 99 -20.66 -15.66 -14.18
N ALA A 100 -20.39 -16.78 -14.86
CA ALA A 100 -20.13 -16.83 -16.30
C ALA A 100 -21.33 -16.37 -17.14
N SER A 101 -22.54 -16.35 -16.56
CA SER A 101 -23.76 -15.86 -17.21
C SER A 101 -23.93 -14.34 -17.14
N CYS A 102 -22.98 -13.60 -16.55
CA CYS A 102 -23.05 -12.14 -16.45
C CYS A 102 -23.04 -11.49 -17.84
N PRO A 103 -24.04 -10.66 -18.22
CA PRO A 103 -24.10 -10.03 -19.54
C PRO A 103 -22.84 -9.20 -19.86
N LYS A 104 -22.30 -8.49 -18.87
CA LYS A 104 -21.07 -7.70 -19.02
C LYS A 104 -19.83 -8.56 -19.23
N TYR A 105 -19.76 -9.72 -18.58
CA TYR A 105 -18.69 -10.68 -18.81
C TYR A 105 -18.77 -11.28 -20.21
N ILE A 106 -19.96 -11.64 -20.68
CA ILE A 106 -20.19 -12.15 -22.03
C ILE A 106 -19.81 -11.08 -23.07
N GLU A 107 -20.23 -9.82 -22.88
CA GLU A 107 -19.87 -8.70 -23.74
C GLU A 107 -18.34 -8.52 -23.83
N GLN A 108 -17.65 -8.59 -22.69
CA GLN A 108 -16.19 -8.50 -22.64
C GLN A 108 -15.51 -9.67 -23.35
N GLN A 109 -16.00 -10.91 -23.15
CA GLN A 109 -15.51 -12.09 -23.86
C GLN A 109 -15.72 -11.98 -25.37
N GLN A 110 -16.87 -11.46 -25.82
CA GLN A 110 -17.13 -11.21 -27.23
C GLN A 110 -16.21 -10.14 -27.81
N LYS A 111 -15.93 -9.05 -27.08
CA LYS A 111 -14.95 -8.03 -27.50
C LYS A 111 -13.56 -8.62 -27.65
N ILE A 112 -13.11 -9.42 -26.68
CA ILE A 112 -11.81 -10.10 -26.75
C ILE A 112 -11.76 -11.06 -27.95
N ARG A 113 -12.80 -11.89 -28.15
CA ARG A 113 -12.87 -12.78 -29.31
C ARG A 113 -12.87 -12.01 -30.63
N LYS A 114 -13.54 -10.87 -30.69
CA LYS A 114 -13.54 -10.02 -31.88
C LYS A 114 -12.13 -9.49 -32.17
N ILE A 115 -11.44 -8.95 -31.16
CA ILE A 115 -10.06 -8.45 -31.31
C ILE A 115 -9.13 -9.58 -31.79
N ILE A 116 -9.25 -10.78 -31.22
CA ILE A 116 -8.48 -11.95 -31.66
C ILE A 116 -8.84 -12.32 -33.11
N GLY A 117 -10.13 -12.29 -33.47
CA GLY A 117 -10.61 -12.55 -34.83
C GLY A 117 -10.07 -11.54 -35.84
N ASP A 118 -10.13 -10.24 -35.52
CA ASP A 118 -9.63 -9.16 -36.35
C ASP A 118 -8.11 -9.34 -36.57
N TYR A 119 -7.35 -9.56 -35.49
CA TYR A 119 -5.91 -9.83 -35.55
C TYR A 119 -5.55 -11.08 -36.37
N THR A 120 -6.31 -12.17 -36.21
CA THR A 120 -6.07 -13.42 -36.95
C THR A 120 -6.53 -13.36 -38.40
N SER A 121 -7.51 -12.53 -38.73
CA SER A 121 -7.99 -12.35 -40.11
C SER A 121 -7.06 -11.48 -40.97
N GLU A 122 -6.31 -10.58 -40.34
CA GLU A 122 -5.22 -9.83 -41.00
C GLU A 122 -4.00 -10.72 -41.28
N ILE A 123 -3.82 -11.79 -40.51
CA ILE A 123 -2.90 -12.88 -40.84
C ILE A 123 -3.57 -13.74 -41.93
N LYS A 124 -3.48 -13.28 -43.19
CA LYS A 124 -3.73 -14.15 -44.34
C LYS A 124 -2.70 -15.29 -44.31
N VAL A 125 -3.03 -16.37 -43.61
CA VAL A 125 -2.31 -17.63 -43.75
C VAL A 125 -2.40 -18.00 -45.23
N PRO A 126 -1.28 -18.07 -45.95
CA PRO A 126 -1.30 -18.47 -47.35
C PRO A 126 -2.04 -19.80 -47.45
N SER A 127 -3.06 -19.86 -48.32
CA SER A 127 -3.80 -21.07 -48.67
C SER A 127 -2.86 -22.28 -48.74
N PRO A 128 -3.25 -23.48 -48.26
CA PRO A 128 -2.40 -24.67 -48.31
C PRO A 128 -1.86 -24.80 -49.73
N MET A 129 -0.56 -24.53 -49.86
CA MET A 129 0.10 -24.52 -51.14
C MET A 129 -0.01 -25.94 -51.68
N THR A 130 -0.72 -26.10 -52.79
CA THR A 130 -0.40 -27.16 -53.75
C THR A 130 1.11 -27.17 -53.91
N THR A 131 1.70 -28.35 -53.78
CA THR A 131 3.12 -28.67 -53.58
C THR A 131 4.09 -28.20 -54.67
N THR A 132 3.71 -27.25 -55.51
CA THR A 132 4.46 -26.80 -56.68
C THR A 132 5.02 -25.38 -56.58
N ASN A 133 4.78 -24.64 -55.49
CA ASN A 133 5.41 -23.32 -55.27
C ASN A 133 5.81 -23.13 -53.80
N PHE A 134 6.91 -23.76 -53.39
CA PHE A 134 7.58 -23.38 -52.15
C PHE A 134 7.96 -21.89 -52.23
N PRO A 135 7.54 -21.03 -51.29
CA PRO A 135 8.04 -19.67 -51.23
C PRO A 135 9.54 -19.78 -50.94
N SER A 136 10.37 -19.04 -51.67
CA SER A 136 11.82 -19.10 -51.46
C SER A 136 12.12 -18.87 -49.98
N LEU A 137 13.07 -19.63 -49.43
CA LEU A 137 13.54 -19.54 -48.04
C LEU A 137 13.75 -18.08 -47.58
N THR A 138 14.05 -17.18 -48.51
CA THR A 138 14.13 -15.73 -48.31
C THR A 138 12.90 -15.11 -47.64
N LYS A 139 11.67 -15.52 -47.97
CA LYS A 139 10.45 -14.96 -47.35
C LYS A 139 10.22 -15.41 -45.92
N ILE A 140 10.60 -16.66 -45.60
CA ILE A 140 10.54 -17.20 -44.23
C ILE A 140 11.58 -16.51 -43.34
N TYR A 141 12.77 -16.22 -43.89
CA TYR A 141 13.79 -15.41 -43.23
C TYR A 141 13.30 -13.97 -42.94
N HIS A 142 12.55 -13.35 -43.86
CA HIS A 142 12.00 -12.01 -43.63
C HIS A 142 10.95 -11.98 -42.51
N SER A 143 10.08 -12.99 -42.40
CA SER A 143 9.13 -13.07 -41.28
C SER A 143 9.81 -13.33 -39.94
N ALA A 144 10.84 -14.19 -39.89
CA ALA A 144 11.61 -14.43 -38.66
C ALA A 144 12.37 -13.16 -38.21
N HIS A 145 12.89 -12.38 -39.17
CA HIS A 145 13.52 -11.10 -38.88
C HIS A 145 12.55 -10.07 -38.30
N GLN A 146 11.28 -10.05 -38.74
CA GLN A 146 10.26 -9.17 -38.17
C GLN A 146 9.89 -9.55 -36.74
N TYR A 147 9.82 -10.86 -36.42
CA TYR A 147 9.63 -11.31 -35.04
C TYR A 147 10.81 -10.94 -34.14
N HIS A 148 12.05 -11.06 -34.65
CA HIS A 148 13.23 -10.65 -33.89
C HIS A 148 13.24 -9.14 -33.60
N GLN A 149 12.84 -8.31 -34.57
CA GLN A 149 12.68 -6.86 -34.34
C GLN A 149 11.60 -6.55 -33.30
N ALA A 150 10.48 -7.27 -33.32
CA ALA A 150 9.42 -7.08 -32.32
C ALA A 150 9.89 -7.46 -30.90
N ASP A 151 10.73 -8.49 -30.78
CA ASP A 151 11.35 -8.92 -29.51
C ASP A 151 12.35 -7.87 -28.99
N GLU A 152 13.22 -7.34 -29.85
CA GLU A 152 14.13 -6.23 -29.53
C GLU A 152 13.35 -4.98 -29.09
N HIS A 153 12.22 -4.68 -29.75
CA HIS A 153 11.34 -3.58 -29.35
C HIS A 153 10.69 -3.81 -27.98
N LEU A 154 10.28 -5.03 -27.65
CA LEU A 154 9.73 -5.39 -26.34
C LEU A 154 10.79 -5.27 -25.24
N GLU A 155 12.00 -5.77 -25.47
CA GLU A 155 13.12 -5.65 -24.52
C GLU A 155 13.50 -4.18 -24.30
N MET A 156 13.54 -3.38 -25.38
CA MET A 156 13.76 -1.93 -25.26
C MET A 156 12.63 -1.25 -24.49
N MET A 157 11.37 -1.66 -24.69
CA MET A 157 10.23 -1.10 -23.96
C MET A 157 10.26 -1.49 -22.47
N GLU A 158 10.64 -2.72 -22.14
CA GLU A 158 10.81 -3.18 -20.76
C GLU A 158 11.89 -2.37 -20.05
N THR A 159 13.08 -2.24 -20.65
CA THR A 159 14.17 -1.43 -20.09
C THR A 159 13.82 0.06 -19.99
N MET A 160 13.01 0.58 -20.92
CA MET A 160 12.51 1.96 -20.86
C MET A 160 11.51 2.14 -19.71
N MET A 161 10.59 1.20 -19.49
CA MET A 161 9.65 1.22 -18.37
C MET A 161 10.39 1.12 -17.03
N GLU A 162 11.41 0.28 -16.93
CA GLU A 162 12.25 0.16 -15.74
C GLU A 162 12.97 1.48 -15.42
N LYS A 163 13.63 2.10 -16.42
CA LYS A 163 14.27 3.41 -16.26
C LYS A 163 13.28 4.50 -15.90
N MET A 164 12.07 4.47 -16.47
CA MET A 164 11.01 5.42 -16.15
C MET A 164 10.54 5.24 -14.69
N ALA A 165 10.35 4.00 -14.24
CA ALA A 165 9.98 3.70 -12.86
C ALA A 165 11.05 4.19 -11.86
N ILE A 166 12.34 3.92 -12.13
CA ILE A 166 13.46 4.41 -11.30
C ILE A 166 13.48 5.94 -11.26
N THR A 167 13.26 6.60 -12.40
CA THR A 167 13.23 8.07 -12.50
C THR A 167 12.09 8.66 -11.67
N ILE A 168 10.89 8.08 -11.75
CA ILE A 168 9.72 8.52 -10.96
C ILE A 168 9.99 8.35 -9.47
N VAL A 169 10.48 7.19 -9.04
CA VAL A 169 10.79 6.90 -7.63
C VAL A 169 11.85 7.86 -7.09
N SER A 170 12.90 8.15 -7.87
CA SER A 170 13.94 9.12 -7.52
C SER A 170 13.37 10.54 -7.36
N ALA A 171 12.56 11.00 -8.33
CA ALA A 171 11.92 12.30 -8.26
C ALA A 171 10.98 12.43 -7.04
N MET A 172 10.19 11.39 -6.75
CA MET A 172 9.33 11.35 -5.57
C MET A 172 10.14 11.38 -4.27
N THR A 173 11.24 10.64 -4.20
CA THR A 173 12.13 10.60 -3.03
C THR A 173 12.73 11.98 -2.76
N ASN A 174 13.22 12.65 -3.80
CA ASN A 174 13.76 14.01 -3.70
C ASN A 174 12.71 15.02 -3.24
N ALA A 175 11.49 14.95 -3.78
CA ALA A 175 10.38 15.82 -3.37
C ALA A 175 9.98 15.62 -1.90
N ILE A 176 9.95 14.38 -1.42
CA ILE A 176 9.68 14.05 -0.02
C ILE A 176 10.79 14.57 0.89
N GLN A 177 12.06 14.39 0.49
CA GLN A 177 13.20 14.86 1.26
C GLN A 177 13.23 16.39 1.37
N GLN A 178 12.95 17.10 0.27
CA GLN A 178 12.83 18.55 0.26
C GLN A 178 11.69 19.02 1.19
N SER A 179 10.51 18.43 1.07
CA SER A 179 9.34 18.76 1.91
C SER A 179 9.62 18.54 3.39
N THR A 180 10.30 17.43 3.73
CA THR A 180 10.70 17.09 5.10
C THR A 180 11.69 18.12 5.66
N THR A 181 12.67 18.53 4.86
CA THR A 181 13.68 19.53 5.25
C THR A 181 13.03 20.88 5.51
N THR A 182 12.12 21.33 4.63
CA THR A 182 11.34 22.56 4.84
C THR A 182 10.51 22.50 6.11
N LEU A 183 9.83 21.39 6.37
CA LEU A 183 9.00 21.23 7.57
C LEU A 183 9.84 21.30 8.85
N ILE A 184 11.00 20.64 8.88
CA ILE A 184 11.94 20.72 10.02
C ILE A 184 12.39 22.17 10.23
N GLY A 185 12.70 22.91 9.16
CA GLY A 185 13.08 24.32 9.24
C GLY A 185 12.00 25.20 9.86
N VAL A 186 10.74 25.02 9.43
CA VAL A 186 9.59 25.76 9.99
C VAL A 186 9.41 25.47 11.48
N PHE A 187 9.49 24.21 11.89
CA PHE A 187 9.38 23.85 13.32
C PHE A 187 10.53 24.39 14.16
N ALA A 188 11.76 24.34 13.65
CA ALA A 188 12.92 24.91 14.34
C ALA A 188 12.75 26.42 14.55
N GLN A 189 12.31 27.15 13.52
CA GLN A 189 12.05 28.59 13.61
C GLN A 189 10.92 28.90 14.59
N GLN A 190 9.83 28.13 14.55
CA GLN A 190 8.70 28.30 15.47
C GLN A 190 9.11 28.07 16.93
N ASN A 191 9.97 27.08 17.18
CA ASN A 191 10.49 26.79 18.52
C ASN A 191 11.34 27.96 19.04
N VAL A 192 12.23 28.52 18.21
CA VAL A 192 13.01 29.72 18.55
C VAL A 192 12.08 30.89 18.90
N LEU A 193 11.07 31.19 18.08
CA LEU A 193 10.13 32.28 18.35
C LEU A 193 9.35 32.08 19.65
N THR A 194 8.92 30.84 19.93
CA THR A 194 8.16 30.51 21.15
C THR A 194 9.04 30.65 22.39
N ASN A 195 10.29 30.16 22.34
CA ASN A 195 11.24 30.30 23.44
C ASN A 195 11.63 31.75 23.69
N THR A 196 11.86 32.55 22.64
CA THR A 196 12.16 33.98 22.77
C THR A 196 11.00 34.72 23.44
N ARG A 197 9.75 34.48 23.02
CA ARG A 197 8.56 35.09 23.66
C ARG A 197 8.44 34.70 25.13
N PHE A 198 8.66 33.42 25.45
CA PHE A 198 8.61 32.94 26.82
C PHE A 198 9.66 33.61 27.71
N ILE A 199 10.91 33.71 27.24
CA ILE A 199 12.00 34.40 27.95
C ILE A 199 11.66 35.89 28.13
N SER A 200 11.16 36.57 27.10
CA SER A 200 10.74 37.98 27.20
C SER A 200 9.65 38.17 28.26
N HIS A 201 8.66 37.28 28.32
CA HIS A 201 7.61 37.32 29.36
C HIS A 201 8.18 37.16 30.78
N ILE A 202 9.15 36.25 30.98
CA ILE A 202 9.81 36.06 32.29
C ILE A 202 10.57 37.32 32.70
N ILE A 203 11.34 37.91 31.76
CA ILE A 203 12.13 39.11 32.03
C ILE A 203 11.23 40.28 32.41
N ILE A 204 10.18 40.56 31.62
CA ILE A 204 9.23 41.65 31.88
C ILE A 204 8.59 41.50 33.27
N ASN A 205 8.15 40.30 33.63
CA ASN A 205 7.54 40.07 34.94
C ASN A 205 8.51 40.25 36.11
N LYS A 206 9.80 39.89 35.95
CA LYS A 206 10.80 40.12 37.00
C LYS A 206 11.09 41.61 37.24
N PHE A 207 11.08 42.44 36.21
CA PHE A 207 11.34 43.87 36.32
C PHE A 207 10.13 44.70 36.78
N LEU A 208 8.91 44.18 36.68
CA LEU A 208 7.68 44.84 37.16
C LEU A 208 7.35 44.59 38.64
N THR A 209 8.02 43.65 39.30
CA THR A 209 7.83 43.32 40.74
C THR A 209 8.80 44.03 41.68
N ILE A 210 9.33 45.19 41.29
CA ILE A 210 10.18 46.03 42.17
C ILE A 210 9.54 47.42 42.21
N ASP A 211 8.52 47.58 43.05
CA ASP A 211 8.19 48.82 43.78
C ASP A 211 6.86 48.60 44.53
N GLY A 212 6.89 48.80 45.85
CA GLY A 212 5.68 48.84 46.68
C GLY A 212 5.60 47.78 47.78
N ALA A 213 6.61 47.68 48.63
CA ALA A 213 6.43 47.20 50.00
C ALA A 213 7.17 48.16 50.95
N GLU A 214 6.53 49.28 51.24
CA GLU A 214 6.66 49.95 52.55
C GLU A 214 5.73 49.26 53.56
#